data_AF-A0A379GIE9-F1
#
_entry.id   AF-A0A379GIE9-F1
#
_cell.length_a   1.000
_cell.length_b   1.000
_cell.length_c   1.000
_cell.angle_alpha   90.00
_cell.angle_beta   90.00
_cell.angle_gamma   90.00
#
_symmetry.space_group_name_H-M   'P 1'
#
loop_
_entity.id
_entity.type
_entity.pdbx_description
1 polymer ?
#
loop_
_entity_poly.entity_id
_entity_poly.type
_entity_poly.pdbx_seq_one_letter_code
_entity_poly.pdbx_strand_id
1 'polypeptide(L)'
;MIRLAKLTEGLNVEVIAFNDYERPNKALENREVDVNVFQSIPYLQSEIKAHNYKFHIASKTYIFPLAAYSKKISDISELEYGDVVAIPNEASMKGRALLLLAENHLISLKEGVGFLPSVEDIIDNPNALIFHEVETPMLVEALDDPEVTMAVINNNFSSQIGLLATRDGLIMENKHSPYANVVVTRIDNMNDEKIKKLITVLHSRQVELKVQEMYKGDAVKAW
;
A
#
# COMPACT_ATOMS: atom_id res chain seq x y z
N MET A 1 -10.63 4.84 -16.56
CA MET A 1 -11.43 3.62 -16.30
C MET A 1 -12.93 3.87 -16.45
N ILE A 2 -13.57 4.74 -15.65
CA ILE A 2 -15.04 4.99 -15.70
C ILE A 2 -15.58 5.24 -17.12
N ARG A 3 -14.98 6.20 -17.84
CA ARG A 3 -15.36 6.51 -19.22
C ARG A 3 -15.25 5.28 -20.13
N LEU A 4 -14.21 4.47 -19.96
CA LEU A 4 -13.99 3.29 -20.77
C LEU A 4 -15.06 2.23 -20.46
N ALA A 5 -15.35 1.99 -19.19
CA ALA A 5 -16.39 1.04 -18.75
C ALA A 5 -17.77 1.38 -19.36
N LYS A 6 -18.12 2.67 -19.41
CA LYS A 6 -19.36 3.10 -20.07
C LYS A 6 -19.35 2.85 -21.57
N LEU A 7 -18.25 3.14 -22.25
CA LEU A 7 -18.15 3.06 -23.71
C LEU A 7 -18.03 1.62 -24.24
N THR A 8 -17.32 0.74 -23.54
CA THR A 8 -17.06 -0.63 -24.01
C THR A 8 -18.01 -1.66 -23.42
N GLU A 9 -18.46 -1.47 -22.18
CA GLU A 9 -19.24 -2.48 -21.44
C GLU A 9 -20.66 -2.02 -21.08
N GLY A 10 -21.01 -0.76 -21.35
CA GLY A 10 -22.28 -0.15 -20.96
C GLY A 10 -22.43 0.03 -19.44
N LEU A 11 -21.33 0.03 -18.69
CA LEU A 11 -21.34 0.16 -17.23
C LEU A 11 -21.34 1.62 -16.78
N ASN A 12 -22.28 1.97 -15.91
CA ASN A 12 -22.22 3.21 -15.13
C ASN A 12 -21.45 2.92 -13.84
N VAL A 13 -20.31 3.57 -13.66
CA VAL A 13 -19.44 3.42 -12.47
C VAL A 13 -19.47 4.72 -11.70
N GLU A 14 -19.88 4.66 -10.44
CA GLU A 14 -19.78 5.74 -9.46
C GLU A 14 -18.57 5.48 -8.56
N VAL A 15 -17.80 6.53 -8.26
CA VAL A 15 -16.62 6.44 -7.39
C VAL A 15 -16.89 7.21 -6.11
N ILE A 16 -16.82 6.49 -4.99
CA ILE A 16 -16.88 7.06 -3.65
C ILE A 16 -15.45 7.04 -3.10
N ALA A 17 -14.88 8.23 -2.89
CA ALA A 17 -13.53 8.40 -2.37
C ALA A 17 -13.53 8.52 -0.85
N PHE A 18 -12.55 7.89 -0.20
CA PHE A 18 -12.30 7.97 1.23
C PHE A 18 -10.88 8.46 1.46
N ASN A 19 -10.66 9.12 2.61
CA ASN A 19 -9.37 9.69 2.98
C ASN A 19 -8.66 8.88 4.09
N ASP A 20 -9.18 7.68 4.41
CA ASP A 20 -8.64 6.75 5.38
C ASP A 20 -8.88 5.30 4.92
N TYR A 21 -8.24 4.37 5.62
CA TYR A 21 -8.29 2.94 5.31
C TYR A 21 -9.44 2.19 6.03
N GLU A 22 -10.06 2.78 7.04
CA GLU A 22 -11.09 2.08 7.83
C GLU A 22 -12.46 2.04 7.15
N ARG A 23 -12.84 3.16 6.51
CA ARG A 23 -14.18 3.31 5.94
C ARG A 23 -14.48 2.41 4.74
N PRO A 24 -13.56 2.16 3.79
CA PRO A 24 -13.91 1.41 2.57
C PRO A 24 -14.38 -0.03 2.78
N ASN A 25 -13.85 -0.75 3.77
CA ASN A 25 -14.30 -2.10 4.11
C ASN A 25 -15.67 -2.08 4.79
N LYS A 26 -15.91 -1.14 5.71
CA LYS A 26 -17.21 -0.94 6.36
C LYS A 26 -18.29 -0.60 5.31
N ALA A 27 -18.00 0.28 4.36
CA ALA A 27 -18.91 0.62 3.27
C ALA A 27 -19.25 -0.60 2.39
N LEU A 28 -18.26 -1.46 2.10
CA LEU A 28 -18.49 -2.69 1.33
C LEU A 28 -19.39 -3.69 2.09
N GLU A 29 -19.13 -3.90 3.38
CA GLU A 29 -19.94 -4.77 4.26
C GLU A 29 -21.39 -4.25 4.38
N ASN A 30 -21.55 -2.94 4.58
CA ASN A 30 -22.85 -2.27 4.70
C ASN A 30 -23.63 -2.16 3.38
N ARG A 31 -23.07 -2.66 2.26
CA ARG A 31 -23.64 -2.57 0.91
C ARG A 31 -23.83 -1.13 0.42
N GLU A 32 -23.04 -0.20 0.92
CA GLU A 32 -22.97 1.18 0.41
C GLU A 32 -22.20 1.24 -0.92
N VAL A 33 -21.30 0.27 -1.15
CA VAL A 33 -20.61 0.05 -2.42
C VAL A 33 -20.69 -1.42 -2.85
N ASP A 34 -20.60 -1.66 -4.16
CA ASP A 34 -20.57 -3.02 -4.72
C ASP A 34 -19.18 -3.67 -4.63
N VAL A 35 -18.13 -2.87 -4.77
CA VAL A 35 -16.72 -3.28 -4.73
C VAL A 35 -15.88 -2.20 -4.07
N ASN A 36 -14.73 -2.57 -3.50
CA ASN A 36 -13.67 -1.62 -3.15
C ASN A 36 -12.34 -1.99 -3.82
N VAL A 37 -11.49 -0.99 -4.07
CA VAL A 37 -10.20 -1.15 -4.77
C VAL A 37 -9.16 -0.23 -4.14
N PHE A 38 -8.71 -0.57 -2.92
CA PHE A 38 -7.84 0.32 -2.14
C PHE A 38 -6.74 -0.39 -1.33
N GLN A 39 -6.82 -1.72 -1.20
CA GLN A 39 -6.05 -2.48 -0.20
C GLN A 39 -5.25 -3.61 -0.83
N SER A 40 -4.17 -3.98 -0.15
CA SER A 40 -3.33 -5.13 -0.49
C SER A 40 -3.93 -6.45 0.03
N ILE A 41 -3.44 -7.58 -0.51
CA ILE A 41 -3.82 -8.92 -0.02
C ILE A 41 -3.54 -9.09 1.48
N PRO A 42 -2.33 -8.78 2.01
CA PRO A 42 -2.07 -8.95 3.44
C PRO A 42 -2.98 -8.09 4.33
N TYR A 43 -3.27 -6.84 3.93
CA TYR A 43 -4.19 -5.96 4.66
C TYR A 43 -5.62 -6.53 4.68
N LEU A 44 -6.14 -6.98 3.53
CA LEU A 44 -7.46 -7.62 3.47
C LEU A 44 -7.53 -8.86 4.36
N GLN A 45 -6.46 -9.66 4.41
CA GLN A 45 -6.40 -10.85 5.25
C GLN A 45 -6.44 -10.50 6.76
N SER A 46 -5.76 -9.43 7.18
CA SER A 46 -5.86 -8.96 8.57
C SER A 46 -7.26 -8.45 8.90
N GLU A 47 -7.89 -7.72 7.98
CA GLU A 47 -9.25 -7.17 8.15
C GLU A 47 -10.31 -8.27 8.25
N ILE A 48 -10.24 -9.28 7.38
CA ILE A 48 -11.12 -10.46 7.44
C ILE A 48 -10.95 -11.18 8.77
N LYS A 49 -9.71 -11.34 9.27
CA LYS A 49 -9.43 -11.99 10.55
C LYS A 49 -9.97 -11.18 11.74
N ALA A 50 -9.83 -9.86 11.71
CA ALA A 50 -10.24 -8.98 12.80
C ALA A 50 -11.77 -8.81 12.88
N HIS A 51 -12.43 -8.69 11.73
CA HIS A 51 -13.85 -8.29 11.64
C HIS A 51 -14.78 -9.41 11.15
N ASN A 52 -14.25 -10.58 10.80
CA ASN A 52 -15.00 -11.71 10.25
C ASN A 52 -15.75 -11.40 8.94
N TYR A 53 -15.25 -10.41 8.17
CA TYR A 53 -15.84 -10.01 6.89
C TYR A 53 -16.03 -11.19 5.93
N LYS A 54 -17.14 -11.18 5.19
CA LYS A 54 -17.46 -12.18 4.16
C LYS A 54 -17.09 -11.65 2.78
N PHE A 55 -15.80 -11.39 2.61
CA PHE A 55 -15.24 -10.81 1.39
C PHE A 55 -14.56 -11.84 0.50
N HIS A 56 -14.46 -11.49 -0.79
CA HIS A 56 -13.81 -12.26 -1.82
C HIS A 56 -12.88 -11.36 -2.65
N ILE A 57 -11.70 -11.87 -2.99
CA ILE A 57 -10.78 -11.20 -3.93
C ILE A 57 -11.26 -11.53 -5.34
N ALA A 58 -11.93 -10.59 -6.01
CA ALA A 58 -12.39 -10.79 -7.38
C ALA A 58 -11.27 -10.65 -8.41
N SER A 59 -10.26 -9.81 -8.14
CA SER A 59 -9.10 -9.68 -9.01
C SER A 59 -7.92 -8.98 -8.33
N LYS A 60 -6.71 -9.21 -8.84
CA LYS A 60 -5.53 -8.37 -8.55
C LYS A 60 -5.50 -7.16 -9.47
N THR A 61 -4.85 -6.11 -9.00
CA THR A 61 -4.66 -4.84 -9.73
C THR A 61 -3.17 -4.56 -9.92
N TYR A 62 -2.62 -3.58 -9.21
CA TYR A 62 -1.21 -3.22 -9.25
C TYR A 62 -0.57 -3.42 -7.87
N ILE A 63 0.72 -3.66 -7.85
CA ILE A 63 1.56 -3.40 -6.69
C ILE A 63 1.96 -1.93 -6.76
N PHE A 64 1.68 -1.20 -5.69
CA PHE A 64 2.19 0.15 -5.48
C PHE A 64 3.32 0.06 -4.45
N PRO A 65 4.59 0.11 -4.87
CA PRO A 65 5.73 -0.09 -3.98
C PRO A 65 5.71 0.88 -2.81
N LEU A 66 5.92 0.36 -1.60
CA LEU A 66 6.28 1.14 -0.42
C LEU A 66 7.72 1.61 -0.58
N ALA A 67 8.02 2.82 -0.08
CA ALA A 67 9.37 3.35 -0.10
C ALA A 67 9.65 4.21 1.14
N ALA A 68 10.93 4.32 1.48
CA ALA A 68 11.40 5.28 2.47
C ALA A 68 11.85 6.57 1.78
N TYR A 69 11.50 7.72 2.35
CA TYR A 69 11.84 9.04 1.83
C TYR A 69 12.51 9.87 2.93
N SER A 70 13.33 10.84 2.54
CA SER A 70 13.97 11.76 3.47
C SER A 70 14.05 13.18 2.90
N LYS A 71 14.02 14.18 3.79
CA LYS A 71 14.39 15.57 3.50
C LYS A 71 15.80 15.92 3.99
N LYS A 72 16.47 15.02 4.72
CA LYS A 72 17.77 15.26 5.37
C LYS A 72 18.93 14.55 4.68
N ILE A 73 18.71 13.33 4.20
CA ILE A 73 19.71 12.50 3.54
C ILE A 73 19.29 12.19 2.10
N SER A 74 20.26 11.91 1.24
CA SER A 74 20.03 11.62 -0.18
C SER A 74 20.29 10.17 -0.56
N ASP A 75 21.06 9.45 0.26
CA ASP A 75 21.37 8.04 0.09
C ASP A 75 21.19 7.29 1.41
N ILE A 76 20.76 6.03 1.35
CA ILE A 76 20.53 5.21 2.55
C ILE A 76 21.81 4.96 3.37
N SER A 77 22.98 5.04 2.74
CA SER A 77 24.28 4.90 3.39
C SER A 77 24.65 6.09 4.31
N GLU A 78 23.93 7.20 4.21
CA GLU A 78 24.07 8.35 5.10
C GLU A 78 23.37 8.17 6.45
N LEU A 79 22.63 7.07 6.66
CA LEU A 79 22.02 6.77 7.96
C LEU A 79 23.10 6.64 9.04
N GLU A 80 22.95 7.43 10.10
CA GLU A 80 23.84 7.45 11.25
C GLU A 80 23.27 6.63 12.42
N TYR A 81 24.12 6.41 13.42
CA TYR A 81 23.73 5.74 14.64
C TYR A 81 22.67 6.55 15.41
N GLY A 82 21.54 5.93 15.74
CA GLY A 82 20.46 6.58 16.50
C GLY A 82 19.49 7.39 15.65
N ASP A 83 19.60 7.34 14.33
CA ASP A 83 18.67 8.04 13.43
C ASP A 83 17.21 7.60 13.63
N VAL A 84 16.29 8.55 13.51
CA VAL A 84 14.87 8.32 13.70
C VAL A 84 14.21 7.96 12.37
N VAL A 85 13.50 6.82 12.37
CA VAL A 85 12.73 6.31 11.23
C VAL A 85 11.25 6.33 11.58
N ALA A 86 10.49 7.17 10.88
CA ALA A 86 9.03 7.18 11.00
C ALA A 86 8.41 6.01 10.21
N ILE A 87 7.57 5.22 10.87
CA ILE A 87 6.87 4.06 10.28
C ILE A 87 5.38 4.09 10.64
N PRO A 88 4.50 3.43 9.86
CA PRO A 88 3.11 3.25 10.23
C PRO A 88 2.94 2.62 11.61
N ASN A 89 1.90 3.02 12.35
CA ASN A 89 1.56 2.44 13.66
C ASN A 89 0.60 1.23 13.56
N GLU A 90 -0.12 1.09 12.44
CA GLU A 90 -1.11 0.04 12.24
C GLU A 90 -0.42 -1.28 11.91
N ALA A 91 -0.76 -2.38 12.60
CA ALA A 91 -0.01 -3.64 12.58
C ALA A 91 0.36 -4.17 11.17
N SER A 92 -0.58 -4.15 10.22
CA SER A 92 -0.31 -4.61 8.84
C SER A 92 0.66 -3.72 8.07
N MET A 93 0.55 -2.40 8.26
CA MET A 93 1.39 -1.43 7.56
C MET A 93 2.75 -1.29 8.24
N LYS A 94 2.79 -1.33 9.58
CA LYS A 94 4.01 -1.43 10.38
C LYS A 94 4.82 -2.66 9.99
N GLY A 95 4.17 -3.82 9.91
CA GLY A 95 4.80 -5.05 9.48
C GLY A 95 5.43 -4.94 8.09
N ARG A 96 4.71 -4.34 7.13
CA ARG A 96 5.24 -4.07 5.77
C ARG A 96 6.45 -3.15 5.79
N ALA A 97 6.44 -2.08 6.59
CA ALA A 97 7.57 -1.17 6.72
C ALA A 97 8.80 -1.87 7.31
N LEU A 98 8.63 -2.65 8.38
CA LEU A 98 9.74 -3.40 8.99
C LEU A 98 10.31 -4.46 8.03
N LEU A 99 9.48 -5.14 7.25
CA LEU A 99 9.94 -6.06 6.22
C LEU A 99 10.75 -5.35 5.13
N LEU A 100 10.33 -4.16 4.69
CA LEU A 100 11.10 -3.35 3.74
C LEU A 100 12.49 -2.99 4.31
N LEU A 101 12.55 -2.58 5.57
CA LEU A 101 13.82 -2.26 6.24
C LEU A 101 14.73 -3.50 6.36
N ALA A 102 14.15 -4.66 6.65
CA ALA A 102 14.89 -5.93 6.74
C ALA A 102 15.39 -6.42 5.38
N GLU A 103 14.59 -6.30 4.32
CA GLU A 103 15.00 -6.61 2.94
C GLU A 103 16.19 -5.75 2.48
N ASN A 104 16.34 -4.55 3.04
CA ASN A 104 17.44 -3.63 2.76
C ASN A 104 18.56 -3.67 3.82
N HIS A 105 18.57 -4.71 4.67
CA HIS A 105 19.64 -4.96 5.66
C HIS A 105 19.84 -3.86 6.71
N LEU A 106 18.82 -3.02 6.96
CA LEU A 106 18.87 -1.98 8.00
C LEU A 106 18.57 -2.53 9.40
N ILE A 107 17.81 -3.62 9.44
CA ILE A 107 17.47 -4.40 10.64
C ILE A 107 17.41 -5.88 10.27
N SER A 108 17.45 -6.76 11.27
CA SER A 108 17.06 -8.17 11.13
C SER A 108 15.86 -8.47 12.00
N LEU A 109 14.94 -9.30 11.49
CA LEU A 109 13.74 -9.74 12.19
C LEU A 109 13.86 -11.21 12.62
N LYS A 110 13.13 -11.61 13.66
CA LYS A 110 12.97 -13.03 14.04
C LYS A 110 12.46 -13.84 12.85
N GLU A 111 12.89 -15.10 12.77
CA GLU A 111 12.32 -16.03 11.79
C GLU A 111 10.83 -16.29 12.07
N GLY A 112 10.04 -16.48 11.01
CA GLY A 112 8.64 -16.90 11.12
C GLY A 112 7.63 -15.81 11.51
N VAL A 113 8.03 -14.53 11.55
CA VAL A 113 7.14 -13.39 11.87
C VAL A 113 6.03 -13.13 10.84
N GLY A 114 6.16 -13.69 9.64
CA GLY A 114 5.18 -13.52 8.55
C GLY A 114 5.05 -12.06 8.10
N PHE A 115 3.82 -11.61 7.86
CA PHE A 115 3.53 -10.25 7.35
C PHE A 115 3.23 -9.21 8.44
N LEU A 116 3.26 -9.61 9.71
CA LEU A 116 2.90 -8.76 10.85
C LEU A 116 4.02 -8.67 11.90
N PRO A 117 5.30 -8.53 11.53
CA PRO A 117 6.33 -8.26 12.53
C PRO A 117 6.04 -6.94 13.26
N SER A 118 6.46 -6.88 14.52
CA SER A 118 6.49 -5.63 15.30
C SER A 118 7.92 -5.23 15.63
N VAL A 119 8.11 -4.07 16.26
CA VAL A 119 9.44 -3.57 16.66
C VAL A 119 10.11 -4.55 17.65
N GLU A 120 9.31 -5.25 18.46
CA GLU A 120 9.76 -6.28 19.40
C GLU A 120 10.29 -7.55 18.71
N ASP A 121 10.09 -7.69 17.40
CA ASP A 121 10.62 -8.79 16.59
C ASP A 121 11.97 -8.48 15.95
N ILE A 122 12.52 -7.30 16.19
CA ILE A 122 13.86 -6.93 15.72
C ILE A 122 14.91 -7.64 16.58
N ILE A 123 15.78 -8.41 15.93
CA ILE A 123 16.88 -9.16 16.57
C ILE A 123 18.25 -8.53 16.33
N ASP A 124 18.37 -7.68 15.32
CA ASP A 124 19.57 -6.92 15.03
C ASP A 124 19.20 -5.53 14.47
N ASN A 125 19.88 -4.50 14.96
CA ASN A 125 19.69 -3.10 14.59
C ASN A 125 21.05 -2.40 14.66
N PRO A 126 21.93 -2.59 13.66
CA PRO A 126 23.33 -2.18 13.72
C PRO A 126 23.53 -0.67 13.87
N ASN A 127 22.62 0.13 13.31
CA ASN A 127 22.61 1.58 13.43
C ASN A 127 21.79 2.08 14.63
N ALA A 128 21.30 1.20 15.51
CA ALA A 128 20.44 1.55 16.64
C ALA A 128 19.30 2.53 16.27
N LEU A 129 18.70 2.32 15.10
CA LEU A 129 17.62 3.16 14.57
C LEU A 129 16.47 3.23 15.58
N ILE A 130 15.91 4.43 15.73
CA ILE A 130 14.77 4.71 16.62
C ILE A 130 13.50 4.73 15.77
N PHE A 131 12.53 3.87 16.10
CA PHE A 131 11.28 3.80 15.37
C PHE A 131 10.22 4.74 15.96
N HIS A 132 9.80 5.73 15.18
CA HIS A 132 8.68 6.60 15.52
C HIS A 132 7.42 6.08 14.82
N GLU A 133 6.51 5.48 15.60
CA GLU A 133 5.24 4.96 15.06
C GLU A 133 4.22 6.10 14.89
N VAL A 134 3.78 6.33 13.66
CA VAL A 134 2.90 7.43 13.26
C VAL A 134 1.69 6.89 12.50
N GLU A 135 0.53 7.52 12.65
CA GLU A 135 -0.65 7.18 11.82
C GLU A 135 -0.30 7.32 10.33
N THR A 136 -0.65 6.34 9.49
CA THR A 136 -0.17 6.31 8.10
C THR A 136 -0.41 7.61 7.31
N PRO A 137 -1.57 8.29 7.43
CA PRO A 137 -1.79 9.56 6.74
C PRO A 137 -0.84 10.69 7.15
N MET A 138 -0.25 10.65 8.35
CA MET A 138 0.62 11.68 8.92
C MET A 138 2.12 11.46 8.63
N LEU A 139 2.47 10.38 7.94
CA LEU A 139 3.87 10.10 7.60
C LEU A 139 4.47 11.08 6.59
N VAL A 140 3.62 11.77 5.81
CA VAL A 140 4.06 12.83 4.90
C VAL A 140 4.54 14.04 5.68
N GLU A 141 3.78 14.46 6.68
CA GLU A 141 4.11 15.55 7.60
C GLU A 141 5.29 15.18 8.51
N ALA A 142 5.45 13.90 8.85
CA ALA A 142 6.61 13.43 9.61
C ALA A 142 7.95 13.70 8.92
N LEU A 143 7.99 13.90 7.60
CA LEU A 143 9.21 14.31 6.89
C LEU A 143 9.69 15.72 7.27
N ASP A 144 8.80 16.58 7.77
CA ASP A 144 9.13 17.95 8.22
C ASP A 144 9.58 18.01 9.68
N ASP A 145 9.49 16.90 10.42
CA ASP A 145 9.96 16.83 11.80
C ASP A 145 11.51 16.89 11.83
N PRO A 146 12.11 17.85 12.55
CA PRO A 146 13.57 18.00 12.63
C PRO A 146 14.26 16.82 13.32
N GLU A 147 13.55 15.91 13.99
CA GLU A 147 14.10 14.69 14.57
C GLU A 147 14.03 13.51 13.59
N VAL A 148 13.05 13.46 12.69
CA VAL A 148 12.86 12.35 11.73
C VAL A 148 13.90 12.42 10.61
N THR A 149 14.71 11.35 10.46
CA THR A 149 15.69 11.26 9.38
C THR A 149 15.07 10.71 8.10
N MET A 150 14.22 9.68 8.20
CA MET A 150 13.43 9.20 7.06
C MET A 150 12.06 8.66 7.49
N ALA A 151 11.12 8.63 6.56
CA ALA A 151 9.79 8.07 6.77
C ALA A 151 9.46 7.01 5.72
N VAL A 152 8.85 5.90 6.12
CA VAL A 152 8.39 4.83 5.22
C VAL A 152 6.94 5.09 4.82
N ILE A 153 6.69 5.56 3.59
CA ILE A 153 5.41 6.15 3.18
C ILE A 153 4.75 5.35 2.04
N ASN A 154 3.46 5.04 2.20
CA ASN A 154 2.66 4.39 1.15
C ASN A 154 2.52 5.30 -0.09
N ASN A 155 2.58 4.69 -1.28
CA ASN A 155 2.53 5.41 -2.57
C ASN A 155 1.34 6.38 -2.71
N ASN A 156 0.16 6.02 -2.20
CA ASN A 156 -1.03 6.87 -2.30
C ASN A 156 -0.96 8.16 -1.48
N PHE A 157 -0.05 8.24 -0.50
CA PHE A 157 0.22 9.47 0.27
C PHE A 157 1.42 10.22 -0.30
N SER A 158 2.52 9.52 -0.61
CA SER A 158 3.71 10.15 -1.18
C SER A 158 3.42 10.84 -2.52
N SER A 159 2.57 10.24 -3.36
CA SER A 159 2.17 10.81 -4.65
C SER A 159 1.35 12.11 -4.52
N GLN A 160 0.67 12.36 -3.40
CA GLN A 160 -0.10 13.60 -3.19
C GLN A 160 0.80 14.83 -3.07
N ILE A 161 2.02 14.63 -2.55
CA ILE A 161 3.06 15.66 -2.50
C ILE A 161 4.07 15.55 -3.64
N GLY A 162 3.75 14.74 -4.67
CA GLY A 162 4.55 14.61 -5.89
C GLY A 162 5.81 13.77 -5.76
N LEU A 163 5.96 12.99 -4.68
CA LEU A 163 7.05 12.03 -4.51
C LEU A 163 6.75 10.73 -5.26
N LEU A 164 7.77 10.17 -5.89
CA LEU A 164 7.75 8.88 -6.57
C LEU A 164 8.81 7.97 -5.96
N ALA A 165 8.45 6.72 -5.66
CA ALA A 165 9.35 5.71 -5.09
C ALA A 165 10.59 5.51 -5.97
N THR A 166 10.39 5.43 -7.29
CA THR A 166 11.49 5.24 -8.26
C THR A 166 12.40 6.46 -8.44
N ARG A 167 11.99 7.65 -8.03
CA ARG A 167 12.77 8.90 -8.19
C ARG A 167 13.36 9.40 -6.87
N ASP A 168 12.56 9.35 -5.82
CA ASP A 168 12.84 10.02 -4.53
C ASP A 168 12.98 9.03 -3.37
N GLY A 169 12.72 7.74 -3.59
CA GLY A 169 12.84 6.71 -2.55
C GLY A 169 14.29 6.36 -2.27
N LEU A 170 14.69 6.41 -0.99
CA LEU A 170 16.00 5.91 -0.52
C LEU A 170 16.11 4.39 -0.64
N ILE A 171 15.00 3.71 -0.32
CA ILE A 171 14.78 2.28 -0.51
C ILE A 171 13.32 2.09 -0.94
N MET A 172 13.04 1.06 -1.73
CA MET A 172 11.69 0.74 -2.17
C MET A 172 11.46 -0.77 -2.27
N GLU A 173 10.21 -1.18 -2.14
CA GLU A 173 9.81 -2.57 -2.37
C GLU A 173 10.10 -3.01 -3.81
N ASN A 174 10.55 -4.25 -3.93
CA ASN A 174 10.80 -4.85 -5.23
C ASN A 174 9.49 -5.31 -5.92
N LYS A 175 9.58 -5.57 -7.23
CA LYS A 175 8.43 -5.97 -8.07
C LYS A 175 7.75 -7.29 -7.70
N HIS A 176 8.38 -8.13 -6.88
CA HIS A 176 7.82 -9.40 -6.40
C HIS A 176 7.12 -9.26 -5.04
N SER A 177 6.92 -8.02 -4.58
CA SER A 177 6.20 -7.70 -3.35
C SER A 177 4.84 -8.44 -3.29
N PRO A 178 4.50 -9.08 -2.16
CA PRO A 178 3.24 -9.79 -1.99
C PRO A 178 2.04 -8.84 -1.79
N TYR A 179 2.27 -7.52 -1.81
CA TYR A 179 1.29 -6.48 -1.50
C TYR A 179 0.50 -6.00 -2.73
N ALA A 180 0.21 -6.90 -3.66
CA ALA A 180 -0.68 -6.61 -4.78
C ALA A 180 -2.03 -6.08 -4.26
N ASN A 181 -2.46 -4.93 -4.78
CA ASN A 181 -3.77 -4.38 -4.47
C ASN A 181 -4.87 -5.17 -5.16
N VAL A 182 -6.04 -5.28 -4.54
CA VAL A 182 -7.11 -6.15 -4.99
C VAL A 182 -8.44 -5.43 -5.16
N VAL A 183 -9.22 -5.91 -6.13
CA VAL A 183 -10.66 -5.64 -6.21
C VAL A 183 -11.34 -6.60 -5.25
N VAL A 184 -12.02 -6.04 -4.25
CA VAL A 184 -12.70 -6.81 -3.21
C VAL A 184 -14.20 -6.69 -3.38
N THR A 185 -14.88 -7.82 -3.25
CA THR A 185 -16.33 -7.94 -3.30
C THR A 185 -16.81 -8.61 -2.02
N ARG A 186 -18.12 -8.60 -1.79
CA ARG A 186 -18.73 -9.54 -0.86
C ARG A 186 -18.81 -10.91 -1.52
N ILE A 187 -18.93 -11.97 -0.72
CA ILE A 187 -19.15 -13.33 -1.24
C ILE A 187 -20.48 -13.40 -2.02
N ASP A 188 -21.50 -12.66 -1.59
CA ASP A 188 -22.84 -12.73 -2.20
C ASP A 188 -22.95 -12.06 -3.57
N ASN A 189 -22.01 -11.16 -3.93
CA ASN A 189 -21.94 -10.53 -5.24
C ASN A 189 -20.70 -10.93 -6.05
N MET A 190 -19.90 -11.91 -5.61
CA MET A 190 -18.65 -12.31 -6.28
C MET A 190 -18.83 -12.75 -7.75
N ASN A 191 -20.03 -13.18 -8.12
CA ASN A 191 -20.36 -13.64 -9.48
C ASN A 191 -21.09 -12.60 -10.34
N ASP A 192 -21.26 -11.36 -9.86
CA ASP A 192 -21.96 -10.31 -10.61
C ASP A 192 -21.24 -9.99 -11.94
N GLU A 193 -21.97 -10.10 -13.05
CA GLU A 193 -21.46 -9.81 -14.39
C GLU A 193 -20.95 -8.37 -14.54
N LYS A 194 -21.50 -7.41 -13.80
CA LYS A 194 -21.00 -6.02 -13.79
C LYS A 194 -19.59 -5.94 -13.22
N ILE A 195 -19.28 -6.75 -12.20
CA ILE A 195 -17.96 -6.79 -11.59
C ILE A 195 -16.94 -7.42 -12.55
N LYS A 196 -17.32 -8.51 -13.22
CA LYS A 196 -16.47 -9.13 -14.26
C LYS A 196 -16.14 -8.15 -15.38
N LYS A 197 -17.15 -7.42 -15.88
CA LYS A 197 -16.96 -6.37 -16.89
C LYS A 197 -16.07 -5.23 -16.39
N LEU A 198 -16.22 -4.81 -15.14
CA LEU A 198 -15.34 -3.80 -14.53
C LEU A 198 -13.88 -4.28 -14.50
N ILE A 199 -13.64 -5.54 -14.15
CA ILE A 199 -12.31 -6.16 -14.14
C ILE A 199 -11.73 -6.22 -15.56
N THR A 200 -12.51 -6.62 -16.58
CA THR A 200 -12.09 -6.59 -17.98
C THR A 200 -11.58 -5.21 -18.40
N VAL A 201 -12.30 -4.16 -17.99
CA VAL A 201 -11.91 -2.77 -18.29
C VAL A 201 -10.64 -2.39 -17.53
N LEU A 202 -10.53 -2.74 -16.24
CA LEU A 202 -9.36 -2.50 -15.40
C LEU A 202 -8.09 -3.13 -15.99
N HIS A 203 -8.19 -4.36 -16.52
CA HIS A 203 -7.08 -5.10 -17.12
C HIS A 203 -6.82 -4.74 -18.59
N SER A 204 -7.58 -3.81 -19.16
CA SER A 204 -7.41 -3.41 -20.56
C SER A 204 -6.06 -2.71 -20.81
N ARG A 205 -5.53 -2.89 -22.03
CA ARG A 205 -4.28 -2.23 -22.46
C ARG A 205 -4.33 -0.70 -22.34
N GLN A 206 -5.50 -0.09 -22.53
CA GLN A 206 -5.68 1.35 -22.39
C GLN A 206 -5.53 1.82 -20.94
N VAL A 207 -6.03 1.04 -19.98
CA VAL A 207 -5.82 1.34 -18.56
C VAL A 207 -4.36 1.11 -18.18
N GLU A 208 -3.74 0.02 -18.61
CA GLU A 208 -2.32 -0.26 -18.37
C GLU A 208 -1.42 0.88 -18.88
N LEU A 209 -1.62 1.35 -20.11
CA LEU A 209 -0.88 2.48 -20.68
C LEU A 209 -1.07 3.76 -19.87
N LYS A 210 -2.30 4.05 -19.44
CA LYS A 210 -2.58 5.25 -18.65
C LYS A 210 -1.95 5.17 -17.26
N VAL A 211 -1.94 3.99 -16.64
CA VAL A 211 -1.27 3.76 -15.35
C VAL A 211 0.24 3.93 -15.50
N GLN A 212 0.85 3.39 -16.56
CA GLN A 212 2.28 3.61 -16.84
C GLN A 212 2.63 5.09 -17.01
N GLU A 213 1.80 5.85 -17.73
CA GLU A 213 1.97 7.29 -17.92
C GLU A 213 1.87 8.07 -16.59
N MET A 214 0.86 7.74 -15.77
CA MET A 214 0.57 8.47 -14.52
C MET A 214 1.58 8.15 -13.41
N TYR A 215 1.90 6.88 -13.23
CA TYR A 215 2.71 6.41 -12.09
C TYR A 215 4.19 6.27 -12.44
N LYS A 216 4.58 6.39 -13.71
CA LYS A 216 5.99 6.43 -14.17
C LYS A 216 6.87 5.27 -13.64
N GLY A 217 6.28 4.11 -13.36
CA GLY A 217 6.97 2.95 -12.80
C GLY A 217 6.53 2.57 -11.39
N ASP A 218 5.87 3.46 -10.66
CA ASP A 218 5.38 3.24 -9.29
C ASP A 218 4.06 2.45 -9.19
N ALA A 219 3.66 1.80 -10.28
CA ALA A 219 2.53 0.90 -10.33
C ALA A 219 2.91 -0.31 -11.19
N VAL A 220 3.20 -1.43 -10.53
CA VAL A 220 3.64 -2.67 -11.16
C VAL A 220 2.43 -3.58 -11.37
N LYS A 221 2.20 -4.01 -12.60
CA LYS A 221 1.09 -4.93 -12.94
C LYS A 221 1.20 -6.23 -12.13
N ALA A 222 0.09 -6.66 -11.52
CA ALA A 222 0.07 -7.80 -10.59
C ALA A 222 -0.88 -8.96 -10.99
N TRP A 223 -1.46 -8.91 -12.20
CA TRP A 223 -2.25 -10.00 -12.79
C TRP A 223 -1.52 -10.65 -13.96
#